data_AF-A0A8T5Y2K7-F1
#
_entry.id   AF-A0A8T5Y2K7-F1
#
_cell.length_a   1.000
_cell.length_b   1.000
_cell.length_c   1.000
_cell.angle_alpha   90.00
_cell.angle_beta   90.00
_cell.angle_gamma   90.00
#
_symmetry.space_group_name_H-M   'P 1'
#
loop_
_entity.id
_entity.type
_entity.pdbx_description
1 polymer ?
#
loop_
_entity_poly.entity_id
_entity_poly.type
_entity_poly.pdbx_seq_one_letter_code
_entity_poly.pdbx_strand_id
1 'polypeptide(L)'
;MALNRAGETVTGYNVIRDGLMQGNPMYYYLEFAAITLGQVAGQLNAANSSGRAVNKPGDSTRVFTKQATWKATRKSGTHQTYKVYQRNDINWDMVRTTGDKRFIGKTNAEAAARGLAPQLSDGSFGTLHHMGQNARGALAEASTRYHGVGKYGQEILHSQFGKNVPHPVYPVNRNAFSVDAREYWQWRVNNR
;
A
#
# COMPACT_ATOMS: atom_id res chain seq x y z
N MET A 1 35.47 2.29 20.24
CA MET A 1 35.03 3.70 20.10
C MET A 1 35.83 4.32 18.98
N ALA A 2 35.19 4.80 17.92
CA ALA A 2 35.87 5.55 16.87
C ALA A 2 34.98 6.72 16.44
N LEU A 3 35.52 7.93 16.62
CA LEU A 3 34.97 9.22 16.23
C LEU A 3 35.47 9.57 14.84
N ASN A 4 34.61 10.16 14.01
CA ASN A 4 34.94 10.82 12.76
C ASN A 4 35.07 12.35 12.97
N ARG A 5 36.06 12.93 12.28
CA ARG A 5 36.39 14.37 12.24
C ARG A 5 35.25 15.19 11.63
N ALA A 6 34.31 15.63 12.45
CA ALA A 6 33.43 16.78 12.17
C ALA A 6 32.65 17.25 13.41
N GLY A 7 32.66 16.54 14.54
CA GLY A 7 32.04 17.04 15.78
C GLY A 7 30.52 17.23 15.73
N GLU A 8 29.82 16.73 14.71
CA GLU A 8 28.37 16.83 14.60
C GLU A 8 27.69 15.51 14.96
N THR A 9 26.77 15.57 15.92
CA THR A 9 25.82 14.50 16.25
C THR A 9 24.84 14.30 15.10
N VAL A 10 24.97 13.18 14.38
CA VAL A 10 23.99 12.76 13.36
C VAL A 10 22.91 11.92 14.03
N THR A 11 21.80 12.55 14.42
CA THR A 11 20.53 11.88 14.70
C THR A 11 19.77 11.65 13.41
N GLY A 12 19.56 10.38 13.05
CA GLY A 12 18.44 9.91 12.24
C GLY A 12 18.51 10.14 10.73
N TYR A 13 18.19 9.09 9.98
CA TYR A 13 17.87 9.07 8.55
C TYR A 13 19.01 9.38 7.57
N ASN A 14 19.86 8.39 7.36
CA ASN A 14 20.66 8.28 6.14
C ASN A 14 20.68 6.83 5.66
N VAL A 15 19.75 6.47 4.77
CA VAL A 15 19.97 5.36 3.81
C VAL A 15 19.32 5.73 2.48
N ILE A 16 19.98 6.58 1.71
CA ILE A 16 19.99 6.45 0.25
C ILE A 16 21.47 6.29 -0.11
N ARG A 17 21.88 5.05 -0.41
CA ARG A 17 23.13 4.79 -1.12
C ARG A 17 22.85 3.78 -2.23
N ASP A 18 22.91 4.30 -3.44
CA ASP A 18 23.40 3.72 -4.68
C ASP A 18 23.45 2.19 -4.76
N GLY A 19 22.50 1.65 -5.53
CA GLY A 19 22.50 0.28 -6.02
C GLY A 19 21.53 0.15 -7.18
N LEU A 20 22.08 0.20 -8.39
CA LEU A 20 21.42 -0.03 -9.68
C LEU A 20 20.45 -1.24 -9.60
N MET A 21 19.15 -1.00 -9.75
CA MET A 21 18.16 -2.06 -9.97
C MET A 21 17.52 -1.85 -11.33
N GLN A 22 18.02 -2.59 -12.32
CA GLN A 22 17.49 -2.64 -13.68
C GLN A 22 16.09 -3.28 -13.66
N GLY A 23 15.07 -2.42 -13.72
CA GLY A 23 13.66 -2.78 -13.84
C GLY A 23 12.83 -1.52 -13.66
N ASN A 24 11.96 -1.21 -14.62
CA ASN A 24 11.28 0.07 -14.81
C ASN A 24 10.97 0.86 -13.49
N PRO A 25 11.80 1.85 -13.10
CA PRO A 25 11.85 2.40 -11.74
C PRO A 25 10.63 3.25 -11.33
N MET A 26 9.76 3.61 -12.28
CA MET A 26 8.59 4.46 -12.03
C MET A 26 7.44 3.76 -11.30
N TYR A 27 7.29 2.43 -11.45
CA TYR A 27 6.21 1.69 -10.79
C TYR A 27 6.46 1.48 -9.29
N TYR A 28 7.73 1.24 -8.93
CA TYR A 28 8.17 1.12 -7.54
C TYR A 28 7.92 2.42 -6.79
N TYR A 29 8.32 3.56 -7.37
CA TYR A 29 8.13 4.84 -6.72
C TYR A 29 6.67 5.19 -6.48
N LEU A 30 5.69 4.81 -7.30
CA LEU A 30 4.29 5.21 -7.08
C LEU A 30 3.53 4.35 -6.06
N GLU A 31 3.81 3.04 -5.99
CA GLU A 31 3.20 2.19 -4.96
C GLU A 31 3.84 2.44 -3.59
N PHE A 32 5.16 2.62 -3.55
CA PHE A 32 5.83 3.07 -2.34
C PHE A 32 5.45 4.52 -2.02
N ALA A 33 5.46 5.47 -2.95
CA ALA A 33 5.10 6.86 -2.65
C ALA A 33 3.61 7.04 -2.29
N ALA A 34 2.66 6.24 -2.77
CA ALA A 34 1.31 6.28 -2.19
C ALA A 34 1.34 5.90 -0.70
N ILE A 35 2.20 4.96 -0.32
CA ILE A 35 2.37 4.47 1.04
C ILE A 35 3.28 5.38 1.90
N THR A 36 4.27 6.02 1.30
CA THR A 36 5.32 6.84 1.93
C THR A 36 4.99 8.35 1.87
N LEU A 37 4.34 8.88 0.82
CA LEU A 37 3.89 10.29 0.75
C LEU A 37 2.72 10.59 1.68
N GLY A 38 2.00 9.56 2.15
CA GLY A 38 1.09 9.69 3.29
C GLY A 38 1.80 10.10 4.59
N GLN A 39 3.14 9.96 4.66
CA GLN A 39 3.98 10.39 5.79
C GLN A 39 4.62 11.77 5.56
N VAL A 40 4.48 12.39 4.38
CA VAL A 40 5.13 13.69 4.06
C VAL A 40 4.11 14.83 3.80
N ALA A 41 2.80 14.57 3.75
CA ALA A 41 1.79 15.61 3.52
C ALA A 41 1.55 16.59 4.71
N GLY A 42 2.52 16.71 5.63
CA GLY A 42 2.59 17.77 6.64
C GLY A 42 3.61 18.88 6.32
N GLN A 43 4.48 18.68 5.33
CA GLN A 43 5.49 19.67 4.94
C GLN A 43 5.70 19.59 3.42
N LEU A 44 6.03 20.70 2.75
CA LEU A 44 6.14 20.87 1.28
C LEU A 44 4.84 21.30 0.58
N ASN A 45 4.12 22.26 1.16
CA ASN A 45 3.69 23.37 0.33
C ASN A 45 4.94 24.18 -0.05
N ALA A 46 5.06 24.52 -1.34
CA ALA A 46 6.14 25.28 -1.97
C ALA A 46 7.41 24.48 -2.36
N ALA A 47 7.51 24.10 -3.64
CA ALA A 47 8.67 24.46 -4.48
C ALA A 47 8.52 23.93 -5.93
N ASN A 48 8.33 24.89 -6.82
CA ASN A 48 9.00 25.05 -8.11
C ASN A 48 8.63 24.17 -9.32
N SER A 49 7.96 24.85 -10.23
CA SER A 49 7.77 24.61 -11.66
C SER A 49 9.05 24.85 -12.48
N SER A 50 9.53 23.83 -13.20
CA SER A 50 10.27 24.02 -14.46
C SER A 50 10.50 22.67 -15.16
N GLY A 51 10.00 22.52 -16.39
CA GLY A 51 9.90 21.25 -17.10
C GLY A 51 11.15 20.79 -17.84
N ARG A 52 11.09 19.53 -18.30
CA ARG A 52 11.72 19.05 -19.55
C ARG A 52 11.03 17.77 -20.00
N ALA A 53 10.55 17.75 -21.25
CA ALA A 53 9.83 16.63 -21.84
C ALA A 53 10.78 15.46 -22.15
N VAL A 54 10.39 14.25 -21.75
CA VAL A 54 11.02 12.99 -22.15
C VAL A 54 9.93 12.05 -22.66
N ASN A 55 10.22 11.41 -23.80
CA ASN A 55 9.30 10.66 -24.66
C ASN A 55 8.40 9.63 -23.95
N LYS A 56 7.12 9.58 -24.35
CA LYS A 56 6.01 8.79 -23.77
C LYS A 56 6.14 7.27 -24.03
N PRO A 57 6.19 6.43 -22.99
CA PRO A 57 5.68 5.06 -23.02
C PRO A 57 4.19 5.07 -22.65
N GLY A 58 3.38 4.23 -23.31
CA GLY A 58 1.92 4.21 -23.24
C GLY A 58 1.32 4.23 -21.83
N ASP A 59 0.32 5.11 -21.68
CA ASP A 59 -0.77 5.28 -20.70
C ASP A 59 -0.81 4.50 -19.36
N SER A 60 0.36 4.24 -18.78
CA SER A 60 0.55 3.60 -17.48
C SER A 60 0.31 4.56 -16.29
N THR A 61 -0.45 5.63 -16.52
CA THR A 61 -0.40 6.83 -15.69
C THR A 61 -1.27 6.70 -14.43
N ARG A 62 -0.59 6.38 -13.31
CA ARG A 62 -1.06 6.41 -11.90
C ARG A 62 -2.01 5.28 -11.48
N VAL A 63 -1.45 4.28 -10.80
CA VAL A 63 -2.16 3.18 -10.14
C VAL A 63 -3.18 3.66 -9.09
N PHE A 64 -2.93 4.79 -8.42
CA PHE A 64 -3.74 5.30 -7.29
C PHE A 64 -4.32 6.70 -7.53
N THR A 65 -5.14 6.89 -8.57
CA THR A 65 -5.86 8.17 -8.73
C THR A 65 -7.21 8.20 -8.01
N LYS A 66 -7.78 7.04 -7.70
CA LYS A 66 -9.05 6.93 -6.97
C LYS A 66 -8.85 6.99 -5.46
N GLN A 67 -9.74 7.72 -4.81
CA GLN A 67 -9.83 7.80 -3.36
C GLN A 67 -11.28 7.62 -2.95
N ALA A 68 -11.49 6.90 -1.85
CA ALA A 68 -12.81 6.73 -1.25
C ALA A 68 -12.75 6.99 0.25
N THR A 69 -13.88 7.44 0.81
CA THR A 69 -14.11 7.36 2.25
C THR A 69 -14.99 6.13 2.49
N TRP A 70 -14.51 5.20 3.30
CA TRP A 70 -15.22 3.95 3.60
C TRP A 70 -15.27 3.72 5.11
N LYS A 71 -16.43 3.32 5.62
CA LYS A 71 -16.63 3.02 7.04
C LYS A 71 -16.83 1.53 7.22
N ALA A 72 -16.05 0.92 8.12
CA ALA A 72 -16.28 -0.44 8.58
C ALA A 72 -17.58 -0.48 9.41
N THR A 73 -18.46 -1.44 9.13
CA THR A 73 -19.78 -1.51 9.78
C THR A 73 -20.05 -2.84 10.48
N ARG A 74 -19.22 -3.86 10.25
CA ARG A 74 -19.38 -5.16 10.91
C ARG A 74 -19.15 -5.02 12.42
N LYS A 75 -20.02 -5.65 13.21
CA LYS A 75 -19.95 -5.71 14.70
C LYS A 75 -18.58 -6.13 15.25
N SER A 76 -17.88 -7.04 14.56
CA SER A 76 -16.55 -7.53 14.97
C SER A 76 -15.40 -6.78 14.29
N GLY A 77 -15.70 -5.77 13.48
CA GLY A 77 -14.73 -4.89 12.83
C GLY A 77 -14.32 -3.73 13.73
N THR A 78 -13.50 -2.83 13.21
CA THR A 78 -12.99 -1.68 13.99
C THR A 78 -13.99 -0.54 14.11
N HIS A 79 -15.03 -0.53 13.27
CA HIS A 79 -16.00 0.57 13.12
C HIS A 79 -15.38 1.92 12.69
N GLN A 80 -14.12 1.90 12.24
CA GLN A 80 -13.41 3.10 11.81
C GLN A 80 -13.89 3.59 10.44
N THR A 81 -13.72 4.88 10.21
CA THR A 81 -13.87 5.49 8.90
C THR A 81 -12.49 5.74 8.32
N TYR A 82 -12.22 5.17 7.17
CA TYR A 82 -10.94 5.20 6.49
C TYR A 82 -11.03 6.06 5.23
N LYS A 83 -9.99 6.87 5.01
CA LYS A 83 -9.63 7.29 3.66
C LYS A 83 -8.89 6.13 2.99
N VAL A 84 -9.31 5.73 1.79
CA VAL A 84 -8.72 4.60 1.07
C VAL A 84 -8.20 5.06 -0.28
N TYR A 85 -6.93 4.77 -0.57
CA TYR A 85 -6.31 4.94 -1.88
C TYR A 85 -6.49 3.65 -2.68
N GLN A 86 -7.31 3.75 -3.72
CA GLN A 86 -7.76 2.61 -4.50
C GLN A 86 -6.95 2.45 -5.77
N ARG A 87 -6.72 1.19 -6.15
CA ARG A 87 -6.11 0.82 -7.41
C ARG A 87 -7.08 1.03 -8.57
N ASN A 88 -6.56 1.58 -9.65
CA ASN A 88 -7.26 1.75 -10.92
C ASN A 88 -7.12 0.54 -11.85
N ASP A 89 -6.10 -0.28 -11.63
CA ASP A 89 -5.69 -1.37 -12.51
C ASP A 89 -6.27 -2.74 -12.12
N ILE A 90 -7.26 -2.77 -11.23
CA ILE A 90 -7.98 -4.00 -10.92
C ILE A 90 -8.88 -4.35 -12.10
N ASN A 91 -8.52 -5.41 -12.83
CA ASN A 91 -9.43 -6.06 -13.77
C ASN A 91 -10.42 -6.93 -12.98
N TRP A 92 -11.66 -6.47 -12.85
CA TRP A 92 -12.71 -7.15 -12.09
C TRP A 92 -13.21 -8.43 -12.76
N ASP A 93 -13.10 -8.53 -14.08
CA ASP A 93 -13.54 -9.69 -14.86
C ASP A 93 -12.40 -10.71 -15.07
N MET A 94 -11.20 -10.41 -14.59
CA MET A 94 -10.06 -11.33 -14.61
C MET A 94 -10.42 -12.61 -13.87
N VAL A 95 -10.34 -13.73 -14.57
CA VAL A 95 -10.43 -15.07 -13.98
C VAL A 95 -9.15 -15.36 -13.21
N ARG A 96 -9.31 -15.72 -11.95
CA ARG A 96 -8.21 -15.96 -11.02
C ARG A 96 -7.55 -17.29 -11.31
N THR A 97 -6.22 -17.30 -11.27
CA THR A 97 -5.40 -18.50 -11.49
C THR A 97 -4.76 -19.01 -10.22
N THR A 98 -4.70 -18.20 -9.16
CA THR A 98 -4.07 -18.55 -7.87
C THR A 98 -4.86 -18.01 -6.67
N GLY A 99 -4.35 -18.26 -5.46
CA GLY A 99 -4.94 -17.80 -4.20
C GLY A 99 -5.88 -18.82 -3.57
N ASP A 100 -7.03 -18.36 -3.04
CA ASP A 100 -8.03 -19.26 -2.44
C ASP A 100 -8.53 -20.27 -3.47
N LYS A 101 -8.33 -21.56 -3.18
CA LYS A 101 -8.65 -22.68 -4.09
C LYS A 101 -10.12 -22.69 -4.53
N ARG A 102 -11.04 -22.17 -3.71
CA ARG A 102 -12.48 -22.11 -4.02
C ARG A 102 -12.82 -21.04 -5.06
N PHE A 103 -11.88 -20.14 -5.35
CA PHE A 103 -12.04 -19.01 -6.26
C PHE A 103 -11.02 -19.01 -7.41
N ILE A 104 -10.20 -20.05 -7.54
CA ILE A 104 -9.49 -20.31 -8.79
C ILE A 104 -10.53 -20.68 -9.85
N GLY A 105 -10.44 -20.08 -11.04
CA GLY A 105 -11.46 -20.21 -12.08
C GLY A 105 -12.66 -19.28 -11.92
N LYS A 106 -12.70 -18.45 -10.86
CA LYS A 106 -13.71 -17.40 -10.67
C LYS A 106 -13.14 -16.01 -10.97
N THR A 107 -14.00 -15.06 -11.30
CA THR A 107 -13.56 -13.67 -11.53
C THR A 107 -13.14 -12.98 -10.23
N ASN A 108 -12.37 -11.91 -10.35
CA ASN A 108 -12.06 -11.01 -9.23
C ASN A 108 -13.32 -10.43 -8.58
N ALA A 109 -14.35 -10.09 -9.37
CA ALA A 109 -15.63 -9.63 -8.86
C ALA A 109 -16.32 -10.69 -7.99
N GLU A 110 -16.39 -11.94 -8.44
CA GLU A 110 -16.97 -13.04 -7.66
C GLU A 110 -16.21 -13.29 -6.34
N ALA A 111 -14.88 -13.21 -6.38
CA ALA A 111 -14.05 -13.35 -5.18
C ALA A 111 -14.24 -12.19 -4.20
N ALA A 112 -14.27 -10.94 -4.69
CA ALA A 112 -14.47 -9.75 -3.88
C ALA A 112 -15.87 -9.67 -3.26
N ALA A 113 -16.91 -10.15 -3.96
CA ALA A 113 -18.25 -10.32 -3.38
C ALA A 113 -18.25 -11.27 -2.15
N ARG A 114 -17.25 -12.13 -2.04
CA ARG A 114 -17.00 -13.01 -0.88
C ARG A 114 -15.92 -12.48 0.06
N GLY A 115 -15.48 -11.25 -0.17
CA GLY A 115 -14.54 -10.49 0.66
C GLY A 115 -13.08 -10.85 0.44
N LEU A 116 -12.74 -11.44 -0.71
CA LEU A 116 -11.35 -11.74 -1.07
C LEU A 116 -10.75 -10.61 -1.90
N ALA A 117 -9.47 -10.33 -1.63
CA ALA A 117 -8.68 -9.40 -2.43
C ALA A 117 -8.59 -9.86 -3.90
N PRO A 118 -8.68 -8.93 -4.88
CA PRO A 118 -8.54 -9.25 -6.29
C PRO A 118 -7.08 -9.63 -6.64
N GLN A 119 -6.93 -10.55 -7.59
CA GLN A 119 -5.66 -10.86 -8.25
C GLN A 119 -5.31 -9.76 -9.24
N LEU A 120 -4.07 -9.29 -9.24
CA LEU A 120 -3.55 -8.29 -10.17
C LEU A 120 -2.96 -8.97 -11.41
N SER A 121 -2.70 -8.18 -12.46
CA SER A 121 -2.22 -8.68 -13.76
C SER A 121 -0.88 -9.41 -13.68
N ASP A 122 -0.04 -9.08 -12.70
CA ASP A 122 1.24 -9.76 -12.44
C ASP A 122 1.11 -11.01 -11.54
N GLY A 123 -0.13 -11.44 -11.25
CA GLY A 123 -0.44 -12.60 -10.44
C GLY A 123 -0.40 -12.37 -8.93
N SER A 124 0.02 -11.19 -8.47
CA SER A 124 -0.05 -10.79 -7.06
C SER A 124 -1.49 -10.44 -6.63
N PHE A 125 -1.70 -10.03 -5.38
CA PHE A 125 -3.03 -9.64 -4.86
C PHE A 125 -3.02 -8.21 -4.33
N GLY A 126 -4.08 -7.44 -4.63
CA GLY A 126 -4.29 -6.11 -4.07
C GLY A 126 -4.90 -6.23 -2.67
N THR A 127 -4.08 -6.12 -1.62
CA THR A 127 -4.48 -6.26 -0.21
C THR A 127 -4.54 -4.90 0.48
N LEU A 128 -5.26 -4.77 1.60
CA LEU A 128 -5.28 -3.51 2.35
C LEU A 128 -4.07 -3.37 3.28
N HIS A 129 -3.50 -2.16 3.30
CA HIS A 129 -2.42 -1.78 4.19
C HIS A 129 -2.71 -0.43 4.85
N HIS A 130 -2.42 -0.29 6.15
CA HIS A 130 -2.52 0.99 6.85
C HIS A 130 -1.28 1.85 6.61
N MET A 131 -1.46 3.13 6.30
CA MET A 131 -0.37 4.09 6.30
C MET A 131 0.22 4.24 7.70
N GLY A 132 1.55 4.24 7.79
CA GLY A 132 2.25 4.49 9.05
C GLY A 132 2.11 3.36 10.09
N GLN A 133 1.63 2.17 9.71
CA GLN A 133 1.19 1.10 10.64
C GLN A 133 0.21 1.56 11.73
N ASN A 134 -0.44 2.70 11.51
CA ASN A 134 -1.34 3.31 12.47
C ASN A 134 -2.75 2.78 12.22
N ALA A 135 -3.40 2.22 13.25
CA ALA A 135 -4.76 1.70 13.14
C ALA A 135 -5.79 2.73 12.66
N ARG A 136 -5.53 4.03 12.86
CA ARG A 136 -6.35 5.16 12.42
C ARG A 136 -5.87 5.78 11.10
N GLY A 137 -4.76 5.27 10.54
CA GLY A 137 -4.19 5.75 9.30
C GLY A 137 -5.09 5.46 8.09
N ALA A 138 -4.86 6.19 7.01
CA ALA A 138 -5.47 5.88 5.72
C ALA A 138 -5.10 4.45 5.28
N LEU A 139 -5.89 3.87 4.39
CA LEU A 139 -5.63 2.57 3.79
C LEU A 139 -5.14 2.71 2.34
N ALA A 140 -4.29 1.80 1.90
CA ALA A 140 -3.95 1.59 0.50
C ALA A 140 -4.22 0.16 0.05
N GLU A 141 -4.69 -0.01 -1.18
CA GLU A 141 -4.76 -1.28 -1.88
C GLU A 141 -3.36 -1.68 -2.40
N ALA A 142 -2.52 -2.22 -1.52
CA ALA A 142 -1.12 -2.59 -1.77
C ALA A 142 -0.97 -3.99 -2.39
N SER A 143 -0.14 -4.11 -3.41
CA SER A 143 0.20 -5.39 -4.03
C SER A 143 1.02 -6.29 -3.10
N THR A 144 0.67 -7.57 -2.99
CA THR A 144 1.47 -8.58 -2.27
C THR A 144 2.83 -8.86 -2.89
N ARG A 145 3.11 -8.36 -4.10
CA ARG A 145 4.46 -8.37 -4.69
C ARG A 145 5.46 -7.62 -3.81
N TYR A 146 5.01 -6.54 -3.19
CA TYR A 146 5.81 -5.69 -2.31
C TYR A 146 5.37 -5.77 -0.85
N HIS A 147 4.12 -6.15 -0.62
CA HIS A 147 3.51 -6.31 0.70
C HIS A 147 3.62 -7.76 1.21
N GLY A 148 4.45 -8.00 2.22
CA GLY A 148 4.53 -9.30 2.90
C GLY A 148 5.91 -9.61 3.49
N VAL A 149 6.01 -10.70 4.25
CA VAL A 149 7.27 -11.18 4.82
C VAL A 149 8.22 -11.66 3.71
N GLY A 150 9.49 -11.30 3.79
CA GLY A 150 10.55 -11.59 2.82
C GLY A 150 10.48 -10.77 1.54
N LYS A 151 9.66 -9.71 1.47
CA LYS A 151 9.49 -8.87 0.27
C LYS A 151 10.24 -7.54 0.41
N TYR A 152 10.61 -6.95 -0.72
CA TYR A 152 11.34 -5.68 -0.77
C TYR A 152 10.66 -4.56 0.03
N GLY A 153 9.33 -4.55 0.11
CA GLY A 153 8.59 -3.55 0.90
C GLY A 153 8.39 -3.90 2.36
N GLN A 154 8.81 -5.07 2.84
CA GLN A 154 8.52 -5.51 4.21
C GLN A 154 9.03 -4.51 5.24
N GLU A 155 10.29 -4.11 5.18
CA GLU A 155 10.89 -3.27 6.22
C GLU A 155 10.28 -1.87 6.24
N ILE A 156 10.00 -1.30 5.06
CA ILE A 156 9.37 0.02 4.92
C ILE A 156 7.92 0.02 5.44
N LEU A 157 7.22 -1.10 5.29
CA LEU A 157 5.80 -1.23 5.63
C LEU A 157 5.55 -1.80 7.04
N HIS A 158 6.39 -2.71 7.52
CA HIS A 158 6.18 -3.54 8.72
C HIS A 158 7.25 -3.37 9.81
N SER A 159 8.29 -2.56 9.60
CA SER A 159 9.34 -2.30 10.61
C SER A 159 9.51 -0.82 10.97
N GLN A 160 8.50 0.02 10.77
CA GLN A 160 8.58 1.48 10.99
C GLN A 160 8.89 1.86 12.45
N PHE A 161 8.52 1.01 13.41
CA PHE A 161 8.82 1.19 14.84
C PHE A 161 9.82 0.15 15.36
N GLY A 162 10.53 -0.54 14.46
CA GLY A 162 11.34 -1.71 14.75
C GLY A 162 10.69 -3.01 14.28
N LYS A 163 11.52 -4.05 14.11
CA LYS A 163 11.06 -5.36 13.60
C LYS A 163 10.05 -5.98 14.57
N ASN A 164 8.87 -6.32 14.05
CA ASN A 164 7.75 -6.86 14.83
C ASN A 164 7.25 -5.94 15.96
N VAL A 165 7.61 -4.66 15.93
CA VAL A 165 7.14 -3.67 16.91
C VAL A 165 5.91 -2.97 16.32
N PRO A 166 4.72 -3.10 16.94
CA PRO A 166 3.54 -2.40 16.46
C PRO A 166 3.64 -0.90 16.73
N HIS A 167 2.79 -0.11 16.07
CA HIS A 167 2.69 1.32 16.35
C HIS A 167 2.45 1.57 17.85
N PRO A 168 3.23 2.45 18.51
CA PRO A 168 3.26 2.55 19.98
C PRO A 168 1.96 3.08 20.60
N VAL A 169 1.25 3.98 19.90
CA VAL A 169 -0.01 4.59 20.41
C VAL A 169 -1.26 3.94 19.83
N TYR A 170 -1.27 3.64 18.53
CA TYR A 170 -2.43 3.10 17.80
C TYR A 170 -2.08 1.78 17.09
N PRO A 171 -1.78 0.71 17.84
CA PRO A 171 -1.45 -0.58 17.25
C PRO A 171 -2.66 -1.16 16.50
N VAL A 172 -2.41 -1.79 15.34
CA VAL A 172 -3.46 -2.43 14.56
C VAL A 172 -3.97 -3.69 15.26
N ASN A 173 -5.27 -3.72 15.59
CA ASN A 173 -5.94 -4.96 15.97
C ASN A 173 -6.16 -5.83 14.72
N ARG A 174 -5.28 -6.82 14.52
CA ARG A 174 -5.27 -7.68 13.33
C ARG A 174 -6.57 -8.46 13.13
N ASN A 175 -7.20 -8.91 14.22
CA ASN A 175 -8.44 -9.69 14.13
C ASN A 175 -9.61 -8.83 13.65
N ALA A 176 -9.78 -7.66 14.25
CA ALA A 176 -10.80 -6.70 13.82
C ALA A 176 -10.53 -6.20 12.39
N PHE A 177 -9.26 -5.88 12.06
CA PHE A 177 -8.91 -5.44 10.72
C PHE A 177 -9.08 -6.51 9.64
N SER A 178 -8.93 -7.80 9.97
CA SER A 178 -9.25 -8.87 9.02
C SER A 178 -10.74 -8.91 8.66
N VAL A 179 -11.62 -8.57 9.62
CA VAL A 179 -13.06 -8.40 9.37
C VAL A 179 -13.29 -7.19 8.47
N ASP A 180 -12.66 -6.05 8.77
CA ASP A 180 -12.75 -4.83 7.96
C ASP A 180 -12.27 -5.07 6.53
N ALA A 181 -11.14 -5.74 6.34
CA ALA A 181 -10.60 -6.03 5.01
C ALA A 181 -11.56 -6.89 4.19
N ARG A 182 -12.19 -7.89 4.82
CA ARG A 182 -13.20 -8.72 4.16
C ARG A 182 -14.43 -7.90 3.76
N GLU A 183 -14.92 -7.06 4.67
CA GLU A 183 -16.06 -6.17 4.41
C GLU A 183 -15.75 -5.16 3.30
N TYR A 184 -14.56 -4.57 3.33
CA TYR A 184 -14.11 -3.61 2.34
C TYR A 184 -14.17 -4.19 0.93
N TRP A 185 -13.68 -5.42 0.70
CA TRP A 185 -13.72 -6.00 -0.64
C TRP A 185 -15.15 -6.27 -1.13
N GLN A 186 -16.06 -6.62 -0.23
CA GLN A 186 -17.49 -6.75 -0.54
C GLN A 186 -18.13 -5.42 -0.90
N TRP A 187 -17.70 -4.33 -0.27
CA TRP A 187 -18.14 -2.98 -0.62
C TRP A 187 -17.50 -2.52 -1.93
N ARG A 188 -16.19 -2.73 -2.09
CA ARG A 188 -15.37 -2.27 -3.21
C ARG A 188 -15.84 -2.80 -4.56
N VAL A 189 -16.29 -4.06 -4.63
CA VAL A 189 -16.80 -4.65 -5.88
C VAL A 189 -18.07 -3.95 -6.39
N ASN A 190 -18.83 -3.28 -5.51
CA ASN A 190 -20.02 -2.51 -5.87
C ASN A 190 -19.72 -1.01 -6.03
N ASN A 191 -18.47 -0.58 -5.78
CA ASN A 191 -18.03 0.82 -5.78
C ASN A 191 -16.69 0.95 -6.53
N ARG A 192 -16.73 0.71 -7.85
CA ARG A 192 -15.55 0.43 -8.71
C ARG A 192 -14.75 1.65 -9.18
#